data_AF-I6XDW5-F1
#
_entry.id   AF-I6XDW5-F1
#
_cell.length_a   1.000
_cell.length_b   1.000
_cell.length_c   1.000
_cell.angle_alpha   90.00
_cell.angle_beta   90.00
_cell.angle_gamma   90.00
#
_symmetry.space_group_name_H-M   'P 1'
#
loop_
_entity.id
_entity.type
_entity.pdbx_description
1 polymer ?
#
loop_
_entity_poly.entity_id
_entity_poly.type
_entity_poly.pdbx_seq_one_letter_code
_entity_poly.pdbx_strand_id
1 'polypeptide(L)'
;MHIAPLISYEMTFSDLTRHAARLGAALLVYQSSTSTFQGSWAQPQLAAQPAVRAVEAGIPAVHASLSGDSSAFDTRGRRLAWCSAEFNGAIVVNVPLASNVTLYLRLGDWVPVTAFVVMGAGFAVFLRRSLARVSDCADK
;
A
#
# COMPACT_ATOMS: atom_id res chain seq x y z
N MET A 1 -1.66 10.25 -21.61
CA MET A 1 -1.37 9.17 -20.63
C MET A 1 -0.29 9.69 -19.71
N HIS A 2 -0.59 9.80 -18.40
CA HIS A 2 0.36 10.34 -17.43
C HIS A 2 0.94 9.22 -16.59
N ILE A 3 2.26 9.25 -16.41
CA ILE A 3 2.98 8.38 -15.48
C ILE A 3 3.30 9.22 -14.25
N ALA A 4 3.24 8.62 -13.07
CA ALA A 4 3.68 9.24 -11.83
C ALA A 4 5.08 8.72 -11.46
N PRO A 5 6.15 9.44 -11.81
CA PRO A 5 7.48 9.12 -11.33
C PRO A 5 7.56 9.44 -9.83
N LEU A 6 7.95 8.45 -9.04
CA LEU A 6 8.06 8.55 -7.59
C LEU A 6 9.39 7.95 -7.14
N ILE A 7 9.90 8.39 -6.00
CA ILE A 7 11.12 7.83 -5.41
C ILE A 7 10.81 6.92 -4.21
N SER A 8 11.82 6.18 -3.74
CA SER A 8 11.73 5.28 -2.59
C SER A 8 11.10 5.91 -1.35
N TYR A 9 11.37 7.19 -1.07
CA TYR A 9 10.78 7.89 0.07
C TYR A 9 9.27 8.04 -0.12
N GLU A 10 8.85 8.53 -1.28
CA GLU A 10 7.45 8.80 -1.65
C GLU A 10 6.61 7.52 -1.75
N MET A 11 7.24 6.37 -2.00
CA MET A 11 6.60 5.05 -1.98
C MET A 11 5.89 4.73 -0.65
N THR A 12 6.40 5.28 0.45
CA THR A 12 5.84 5.05 1.79
C THR A 12 4.59 5.89 2.08
N PHE A 13 4.33 6.93 1.29
CA PHE A 13 3.28 7.93 1.52
C PHE A 13 2.08 7.70 0.58
N SER A 14 0.91 7.37 1.15
CA SER A 14 -0.29 7.02 0.36
C SER A 14 -0.97 8.24 -0.23
N ASP A 15 -0.80 9.41 0.36
CA ASP A 15 -1.35 10.67 -0.10
C ASP A 15 -0.73 11.11 -1.43
N LEU A 16 0.58 10.93 -1.61
CA LEU A 16 1.28 11.24 -2.86
C LEU A 16 0.79 10.36 -4.02
N THR A 17 0.67 9.05 -3.79
CA THR A 17 0.19 8.10 -4.82
C THR A 17 -1.27 8.36 -5.18
N ARG A 18 -2.11 8.66 -4.18
CA ARG A 18 -3.51 9.08 -4.39
C ARG A 18 -3.62 10.42 -5.09
N HIS A 19 -2.73 11.37 -4.80
CA HIS A 19 -2.71 12.67 -5.47
C HIS A 19 -2.38 12.49 -6.94
N ALA A 20 -1.35 11.70 -7.26
CA ALA A 20 -0.99 11.37 -8.63
C ALA A 20 -2.14 10.69 -9.40
N ALA A 21 -2.81 9.71 -8.78
CA ALA A 21 -3.99 9.07 -9.39
C ALA A 21 -5.14 10.04 -9.63
N ARG A 22 -5.40 10.97 -8.69
CA ARG A 22 -6.41 12.05 -8.86
C ARG A 22 -6.06 13.02 -9.99
N LEU A 23 -4.77 13.24 -10.24
CA LEU A 23 -4.27 14.03 -11.38
C LEU A 23 -4.32 13.26 -12.73
N GLY A 24 -4.84 12.02 -12.74
CA GLY A 24 -4.99 11.24 -13.96
C GLY A 24 -3.77 10.41 -14.34
N ALA A 25 -2.87 10.13 -13.38
CA ALA A 25 -1.82 9.13 -13.60
C ALA A 25 -2.46 7.75 -13.86
N ALA A 26 -1.96 7.05 -14.88
CA ALA A 26 -2.39 5.71 -15.27
C ALA A 26 -1.42 4.62 -14.78
N LEU A 27 -0.25 5.00 -14.30
CA LEU A 27 0.81 4.10 -13.84
C LEU A 27 1.67 4.80 -12.79
N LEU A 28 1.90 4.13 -11.66
CA LEU A 28 2.89 4.54 -10.66
C LEU A 28 4.25 3.92 -11.02
N VAL A 29 5.31 4.72 -11.10
CA VAL A 29 6.66 4.23 -11.38
C VAL A 29 7.60 4.69 -10.29
N TYR A 30 8.11 3.74 -9.52
CA TYR A 30 9.04 4.00 -8.42
C TYR A 30 10.47 3.72 -8.83
N GLN A 31 11.37 4.64 -8.48
CA GLN A 31 12.81 4.43 -8.56
C GLN A 31 13.40 4.40 -7.15
N SER A 32 14.22 3.39 -6.84
CA SER A 32 14.88 3.28 -5.53
C SER A 32 16.35 2.88 -5.63
N SER A 33 17.06 3.10 -4.53
CA SER A 33 18.34 2.46 -4.23
C SER A 33 18.34 2.09 -2.74
N THR A 34 18.68 0.84 -2.46
CA THR A 34 18.78 0.30 -1.09
C THR A 34 20.22 -0.11 -0.76
N SER A 35 21.21 0.65 -1.23
CA SER A 35 22.65 0.33 -1.12
C SER A 35 23.12 0.16 0.33
N THR A 36 22.55 0.89 1.29
CA THR A 36 22.86 0.76 2.73
C THR A 36 22.08 -0.38 3.42
N PHE A 37 21.15 -1.03 2.71
CA PHE A 37 20.25 -2.06 3.25
C PHE A 37 20.50 -3.44 2.61
N GLN A 38 21.63 -3.65 1.92
CA GLN A 38 21.95 -4.93 1.27
C GLN A 38 21.85 -6.09 2.25
N GLY A 39 21.23 -7.18 1.81
CA GLY A 39 21.10 -8.41 2.60
C GLY A 39 20.15 -8.30 3.79
N SER A 40 19.42 -7.18 3.92
CA SER A 40 18.40 -7.00 4.94
C SER A 40 17.00 -7.25 4.39
N TRP A 41 16.06 -7.55 5.28
CA TRP A 41 14.65 -7.69 4.94
C TRP A 41 14.00 -6.39 4.41
N ALA A 42 14.68 -5.23 4.54
CA ALA A 42 14.16 -3.96 4.08
C ALA A 42 14.02 -3.88 2.55
N GLN A 43 14.86 -4.60 1.79
CA GLN A 43 14.80 -4.59 0.31
C GLN A 43 13.50 -5.22 -0.22
N PRO A 44 13.14 -6.47 0.15
CA PRO A 44 11.88 -7.05 -0.28
C PRO A 44 10.67 -6.36 0.37
N GLN A 45 10.82 -5.81 1.59
CA GLN A 45 9.75 -5.03 2.21
C GLN A 45 9.40 -3.78 1.39
N LEU A 46 10.41 -3.03 0.96
CA LEU A 46 10.24 -1.88 0.09
C LEU A 46 9.60 -2.31 -1.24
N ALA A 47 10.13 -3.35 -1.88
CA ALA A 47 9.61 -3.84 -3.16
C ALA A 47 8.19 -4.42 -3.10
N ALA A 48 7.66 -4.72 -1.91
CA ALA A 48 6.27 -5.10 -1.71
C ALA A 48 5.31 -3.90 -1.58
N GLN A 49 5.80 -2.71 -1.19
CA GLN A 49 4.95 -1.52 -1.01
C GLN A 49 4.18 -1.07 -2.28
N PRO A 50 4.76 -1.15 -3.51
CA PRO A 50 4.03 -0.80 -4.72
C PRO A 50 2.73 -1.59 -4.90
N ALA A 51 2.64 -2.82 -4.38
CA ALA A 51 1.40 -3.61 -4.40
C ALA A 51 0.28 -2.92 -3.61
N VAL A 52 0.59 -2.44 -2.41
CA VAL A 52 -0.35 -1.73 -1.54
C VAL A 52 -0.76 -0.41 -2.17
N ARG A 53 0.22 0.36 -2.68
CA ARG A 53 -0.04 1.62 -3.38
C ARG A 53 -0.90 1.43 -4.62
N ALA A 54 -0.72 0.34 -5.37
CA ALA A 54 -1.54 0.01 -6.53
C ALA A 54 -3.00 -0.25 -6.14
N VAL A 55 -3.24 -1.02 -5.07
CA VAL A 55 -4.59 -1.29 -4.54
C VAL A 55 -5.25 -0.01 -4.03
N GLU A 56 -4.49 0.85 -3.37
CA GLU A 56 -5.00 2.09 -2.81
C GLU A 56 -5.35 3.14 -3.86
N ALA A 57 -4.43 3.36 -4.81
CA ALA A 57 -4.61 4.33 -5.89
C ALA A 57 -5.49 3.78 -7.03
N GLY A 58 -5.67 2.46 -7.09
CA GLY A 58 -6.48 1.78 -8.10
C GLY A 58 -5.86 1.78 -9.49
N ILE A 59 -4.55 2.01 -9.60
CA ILE A 59 -3.78 2.02 -10.84
C ILE A 59 -2.56 1.11 -10.69
N PRO A 60 -2.03 0.50 -11.75
CA PRO A 60 -0.88 -0.38 -11.65
C PRO A 60 0.37 0.35 -11.14
N ALA A 61 1.32 -0.42 -10.60
CA ALA A 61 2.57 0.11 -10.07
C ALA A 61 3.76 -0.73 -10.53
N VAL A 62 4.84 -0.05 -10.92
CA VAL A 62 6.14 -0.65 -11.25
C VAL A 62 7.20 -0.01 -10.38
N HIS A 63 8.15 -0.80 -9.93
CA HIS A 63 9.25 -0.38 -9.09
C HIS A 63 10.55 -0.94 -9.65
N ALA A 64 11.45 -0.05 -10.03
CA ALA A 64 12.79 -0.36 -10.48
C ALA A 64 13.80 0.08 -9.43
N SER A 65 14.52 -0.88 -8.85
CA SER A 65 15.58 -0.63 -7.89
C SER A 65 16.94 -0.76 -8.54
N LEU A 66 17.84 0.19 -8.26
CA LEU A 66 19.23 0.16 -8.72
C LEU A 66 20.08 -0.85 -7.96
N SER A 67 19.74 -1.11 -6.69
CA SER A 67 20.55 -1.95 -5.78
C SER A 67 19.64 -2.70 -4.81
N GLY A 68 18.65 -3.42 -5.32
CA GLY A 68 17.69 -4.18 -4.50
C GLY A 68 16.60 -4.81 -5.34
N ASP A 69 15.57 -5.33 -4.69
CA ASP A 69 14.44 -5.94 -5.39
C ASP A 69 13.71 -4.93 -6.29
N SER A 70 13.35 -5.37 -7.49
CA SER A 70 12.45 -4.67 -8.42
C SER A 70 11.16 -5.47 -8.59
N SER A 71 10.03 -4.80 -8.72
CA SER A 71 8.72 -5.44 -8.71
C SER A 71 7.70 -4.73 -9.61
N ALA A 72 6.68 -5.44 -10.03
CA ALA A 72 5.57 -4.88 -10.80
C ALA A 72 4.24 -5.51 -10.35
N PHE A 73 3.18 -4.70 -10.27
CA PHE A 73 1.87 -5.10 -9.79
C PHE A 73 0.73 -4.49 -10.62
N ASP A 74 -0.37 -5.24 -10.73
CA ASP A 74 -1.61 -4.74 -11.31
C ASP A 74 -2.41 -3.86 -10.33
N THR A 75 -3.55 -3.34 -10.79
CA THR A 75 -4.47 -2.49 -9.99
C THR A 75 -5.01 -3.14 -8.71
N ARG A 76 -4.92 -4.47 -8.58
CA ARG A 76 -5.37 -5.25 -7.41
C ARG A 76 -4.19 -5.70 -6.56
N GLY A 77 -2.98 -5.20 -6.82
CA GLY A 77 -1.77 -5.58 -6.11
C GLY A 77 -1.28 -7.00 -6.44
N ARG A 78 -1.76 -7.61 -7.53
CA ARG A 78 -1.26 -8.92 -7.96
C ARG A 78 0.10 -8.73 -8.61
N ARG A 79 1.07 -9.55 -8.18
CA ARG A 79 2.44 -9.52 -8.67
C ARG A 79 2.50 -9.95 -10.14
N LEU A 80 2.98 -9.05 -10.99
CA LEU A 80 3.26 -9.30 -12.41
C LEU A 80 4.72 -9.73 -12.61
N ALA A 81 5.64 -9.16 -11.85
CA ALA A 81 7.04 -9.53 -11.87
C ALA A 81 7.73 -9.25 -10.53
N TRP A 82 8.84 -9.95 -10.29
CA TRP A 82 9.75 -9.74 -9.17
C TRP A 82 11.16 -10.15 -9.58
N CYS A 83 12.10 -9.23 -9.48
CA CYS A 83 13.53 -9.47 -9.62
C CYS A 83 14.15 -9.26 -8.25
N SER A 84 14.85 -10.26 -7.72
CA SER A 84 15.53 -10.11 -6.44
C SER A 84 16.74 -9.19 -6.56
N ALA A 85 17.29 -8.76 -5.42
CA ALA A 85 18.47 -7.90 -5.37
C ALA A 85 19.71 -8.51 -6.06
N GLU A 86 19.79 -9.84 -6.15
CA GLU A 86 20.88 -10.58 -6.79
C GLU A 86 20.72 -10.69 -8.31
N PHE A 87 19.55 -10.38 -8.85
CA PHE A 87 19.28 -10.47 -10.26
C PHE A 87 20.04 -9.38 -11.03
N ASN A 88 20.88 -9.80 -11.98
CA ASN A 88 21.65 -8.91 -12.85
C ASN A 88 21.11 -8.98 -14.27
N GLY A 89 20.39 -7.95 -14.70
CA GLY A 89 19.84 -7.88 -16.05
C GLY A 89 18.64 -6.97 -16.14
N ALA A 90 17.87 -7.13 -17.21
CA ALA A 90 16.61 -6.42 -17.42
C ALA A 90 15.49 -7.42 -17.72
N ILE A 91 14.29 -7.10 -17.27
CA ILE A 91 13.08 -7.83 -17.61
C ILE A 91 12.09 -6.89 -18.29
N VAL A 92 11.32 -7.42 -19.23
CA VAL A 92 10.21 -6.71 -19.88
C VAL A 92 8.91 -7.27 -19.31
N VAL A 93 8.04 -6.38 -18.83
CA VAL A 93 6.78 -6.76 -18.18
C VAL A 93 5.63 -6.05 -18.86
N ASN A 94 4.61 -6.81 -19.26
CA ASN A 94 3.36 -6.24 -19.75
C ASN A 94 2.51 -5.80 -18.56
N VAL A 95 2.25 -4.50 -18.46
CA VAL A 95 1.48 -3.90 -17.36
C VAL A 95 0.12 -3.44 -17.87
N PRO A 96 -0.99 -4.09 -17.46
CA PRO A 96 -2.32 -3.67 -17.86
C PRO A 96 -2.65 -2.29 -17.29
N LEU A 97 -2.78 -1.30 -18.18
CA LEU A 97 -3.15 0.07 -17.84
C LEU A 97 -4.67 0.16 -17.60
N ALA A 98 -5.11 -0.43 -16.49
CA ALA A 98 -6.45 -0.29 -15.99
C ALA A 98 -6.48 0.73 -14.85
N SER A 99 -7.63 1.37 -14.64
CA SER A 99 -7.88 2.20 -13.47
C SER A 99 -9.19 1.76 -12.82
N ASN A 100 -9.17 1.50 -11.52
CA ASN A 100 -10.34 1.25 -10.71
C ASN A 100 -10.47 2.38 -9.70
N VAL A 101 -11.65 2.98 -9.57
CA VAL A 101 -11.85 3.99 -8.54
C VAL A 101 -12.09 3.29 -7.20
N THR A 102 -11.06 3.25 -6.36
CA THR A 102 -11.12 2.58 -5.06
C THR A 102 -11.86 3.45 -4.03
N LEU A 103 -12.35 2.82 -2.96
CA LEU A 103 -12.97 3.56 -1.86
C LEU A 103 -11.99 4.53 -1.20
N TYR A 104 -10.73 4.11 -1.06
CA TYR A 104 -9.68 4.94 -0.47
C TYR A 104 -9.24 6.09 -1.40
N LEU A 105 -9.27 5.91 -2.72
CA LEU A 105 -9.05 7.03 -3.65
C LEU A 105 -10.15 8.09 -3.51
N ARG A 106 -11.42 7.67 -3.37
CA ARG A 106 -12.58 8.57 -3.22
C ARG A 106 -12.63 9.29 -1.88
N LEU A 107 -12.56 8.54 -0.78
CA LEU A 107 -12.79 9.05 0.57
C LEU A 107 -11.50 9.51 1.25
N GLY A 108 -10.36 8.98 0.82
CA GLY A 108 -9.07 9.23 1.47
C GLY A 108 -9.05 8.82 2.93
N ASP A 109 -8.48 9.67 3.76
CA ASP A 109 -8.18 9.34 5.15
C ASP A 109 -9.43 9.24 6.03
N TRP A 110 -10.62 9.56 5.48
CA TRP A 110 -11.89 9.19 6.09
C TRP A 110 -12.07 7.67 6.23
N VAL A 111 -11.43 6.86 5.37
CA VAL A 111 -11.50 5.38 5.48
C VAL A 111 -10.88 4.89 6.79
N PRO A 112 -9.60 5.16 7.12
CA PRO A 112 -9.05 4.76 8.41
C PRO A 112 -9.75 5.45 9.59
N VAL A 113 -10.16 6.71 9.47
CA VAL A 113 -10.91 7.41 10.54
C VAL A 113 -12.21 6.68 10.88
N THR A 114 -13.01 6.31 9.88
CA THR A 114 -14.27 5.58 10.11
C THR A 114 -14.01 4.19 10.67
N ALA A 115 -12.95 3.49 10.24
CA ALA A 115 -12.55 2.21 10.83
C ALA A 115 -12.20 2.34 12.32
N PHE A 116 -11.42 3.37 12.70
CA PHE A 116 -11.09 3.63 14.11
C PHE A 116 -12.31 3.99 14.95
N VAL A 117 -13.25 4.79 14.40
CA VAL A 117 -14.51 5.13 15.09
C VAL A 117 -15.35 3.88 15.33
N VAL A 118 -15.52 3.02 14.33
CA VAL A 118 -16.27 1.76 14.46
C VAL A 118 -15.61 0.83 15.48
N MET A 119 -14.28 0.68 15.42
CA MET A 119 -13.53 -0.14 16.37
C MET A 119 -13.63 0.39 17.80
N GLY A 120 -13.47 1.71 17.99
CA GLY A 120 -13.59 2.37 19.29
C GLY A 120 -15.00 2.26 19.88
N ALA A 121 -16.04 2.44 19.07
CA ALA A 121 -17.42 2.25 19.49
C ALA A 121 -17.70 0.79 19.87
N GLY A 122 -17.22 -0.18 19.06
CA GLY A 122 -17.33 -1.60 19.34
C GLY A 122 -16.64 -1.99 20.66
N PHE A 123 -15.44 -1.47 20.90
CA PHE A 123 -14.69 -1.68 22.14
C PHE A 123 -15.40 -1.07 23.35
N ALA A 124 -15.93 0.14 23.23
CA ALA A 124 -16.69 0.79 24.30
C ALA A 124 -17.97 0.01 24.66
N VAL A 125 -18.70 -0.53 23.67
CA VAL A 125 -19.86 -1.40 23.89
C VAL A 125 -19.44 -2.71 24.56
N PHE A 126 -18.32 -3.32 24.13
CA PHE A 126 -17.79 -4.52 24.74
C PHE A 126 -17.45 -4.32 26.23
N LEU A 127 -16.75 -3.23 26.56
CA LEU A 127 -16.41 -2.88 27.95
C LEU A 127 -17.64 -2.59 28.80
N ARG A 128 -18.64 -1.88 28.27
CA ARG A 128 -19.91 -1.64 28.99
C ARG A 128 -20.62 -2.95 29.32
N ARG A 129 -20.63 -3.90 28.39
CA ARG A 129 -21.24 -5.22 28.58
C ARG A 129 -20.46 -6.11 29.55
N SER A 130 -19.13 -6.03 29.56
CA SER A 130 -18.32 -6.80 30.51
C SER A 130 -18.44 -6.26 31.94
N LEU A 131 -18.43 -4.93 32.12
CA LEU A 131 -18.64 -4.30 33.42
C LEU A 131 -20.04 -4.57 33.98
N ALA A 132 -21.08 -4.50 33.14
CA ALA A 132 -22.44 -4.86 33.56
C ALA A 132 -22.52 -6.33 34.04
N ARG A 133 -21.86 -7.25 33.32
CA ARG A 133 -21.82 -8.67 33.71
C ARG A 133 -21.06 -8.92 35.02
N VAL A 134 -19.99 -8.18 35.29
CA VAL A 134 -19.25 -8.27 36.57
C VAL A 134 -20.12 -7.77 37.72
N SER A 135 -20.89 -6.69 37.51
CA SER A 135 -21.83 -6.18 38.50
C SER A 135 -22.91 -7.21 38.87
N ASP A 136 -23.45 -7.94 37.89
CA ASP A 136 -24.45 -9.01 38.12
C ASP A 136 -23.90 -10.19 38.96
N CYS A 137 -22.59 -10.45 38.91
CA CYS A 137 -21.96 -11.49 39.75
C CYS A 137 -21.67 -11.00 41.18
N ALA A 138 -21.45 -9.70 41.38
CA ALA A 138 -21.21 -9.15 42.71
C ALA A 138 -22.50 -9.04 43.55
N ASP A 139 -23.67 -9.03 42.91
CA ASP A 139 -24.98 -8.93 43.55
C ASP A 139 -25.58 -10.31 43.94
N LYS A 140 -24.87 -11.42 43.69
CA LYS A 140 -25.25 -12.78 44.11
C LYS A 140 -24.35 -13.30 45.22
#